data_AF-A0A7S0S0K8-F1
#
_entry.id   AF-A0A7S0S0K8-F1
#
_cell.length_a   1.000
_cell.length_b   1.000
_cell.length_c   1.000
_cell.angle_alpha   90.00
_cell.angle_beta   90.00
_cell.angle_gamma   90.00
#
_symmetry.space_group_name_H-M   'P 1'
#
loop_
_entity.id
_entity.type
_entity.pdbx_description
1 polymer ?
#
loop_
_entity_poly.entity_id
_entity_poly.type
_entity_poly.pdbx_seq_one_letter_code
_entity_poly.pdbx_strand_id
1 'polypeptide(L)'
;MCKQEQPQVFMTRFMGDYTARLSSEQFADLKNRANRGELYYLPDIEGFFDDPKHFAQLKALCGYTHPAISDRCREQGLDMPLFTSLPGMKKFAESKLKLQFCDICVAGRKVFLCEQLLYSRPDLDKHNKSGDDTGPLAEANFKGHPLCKFCKQRFYDSNDLYKHMESAHEHCFLCRRDHPGQYVYYRHYKELEEHFQND
;
A
#
# COMPACT_ATOMS: atom_id res chain seq x y z
N MET A 1 27.80 -5.47 -9.41
CA MET A 1 26.43 -4.91 -9.43
C MET A 1 26.54 -3.39 -9.46
N CYS A 2 26.05 -2.71 -10.51
CA CYS A 2 26.23 -1.27 -10.77
C CYS A 2 24.94 -0.45 -10.52
N LYS A 3 24.11 -0.88 -9.57
CA LYS A 3 22.88 -0.14 -9.23
C LYS A 3 23.14 0.66 -7.96
N GLN A 4 23.01 1.97 -8.07
CA GLN A 4 23.13 2.91 -6.95
C GLN A 4 21.76 3.57 -6.75
N GLU A 5 21.35 3.75 -5.50
CA GLU A 5 20.14 4.51 -5.18
C GLU A 5 20.29 5.97 -5.63
N GLN A 6 19.25 6.50 -6.25
CA GLN A 6 19.21 7.87 -6.75
C GLN A 6 18.03 8.60 -6.10
N PRO A 7 18.25 9.75 -5.45
CA PRO A 7 17.23 10.48 -4.70
C PRO A 7 16.33 11.35 -5.58
N GLN A 8 16.60 11.43 -6.88
CA GLN A 8 15.82 12.28 -7.79
C GLN A 8 15.53 11.54 -9.09
N VAL A 9 14.35 11.79 -9.63
CA VAL A 9 13.87 11.12 -10.85
C VAL A 9 13.50 12.18 -11.89
N PHE A 10 13.97 11.99 -13.12
CA PHE A 10 13.53 12.79 -14.26
C PHE A 10 12.53 12.00 -15.10
N MET A 11 11.36 12.58 -15.32
CA MET A 11 10.22 11.97 -15.98
C MET A 11 9.98 12.75 -17.27
N THR A 12 10.23 12.08 -18.39
CA THR A 12 10.09 12.66 -19.73
C THR A 12 8.97 12.00 -20.49
N ARG A 13 8.32 12.76 -21.36
CA ARG A 13 7.35 12.20 -22.30
C ARG A 13 8.06 11.37 -23.36
N PHE A 14 7.60 10.13 -23.56
CA PHE A 14 8.07 9.29 -24.66
C PHE A 14 7.67 9.89 -26.01
N MET A 15 8.67 10.19 -26.84
CA MET A 15 8.54 10.73 -28.19
C MET A 15 9.33 9.90 -29.21
N GLY A 16 9.52 8.61 -28.95
CA GLY A 16 10.38 7.74 -29.76
C GLY A 16 11.85 8.18 -29.67
N ASP A 17 12.51 8.31 -30.81
CA ASP A 17 13.92 8.73 -30.89
C ASP A 17 14.17 10.17 -30.41
N TYR A 18 13.11 10.99 -30.34
CA TYR A 18 13.16 12.36 -29.86
C TYR A 18 12.95 12.50 -28.35
N THR A 19 12.81 11.38 -27.63
CA THR A 19 12.67 11.40 -26.17
C THR A 19 13.91 12.03 -25.56
N ALA A 20 13.72 13.10 -24.78
CA ALA A 20 14.83 13.85 -24.20
C ALA A 20 15.69 12.94 -23.31
N ARG A 21 17.00 12.91 -23.57
CA ARG A 21 17.99 12.23 -22.73
C ARG A 21 18.85 13.28 -22.07
N LEU A 22 18.97 13.21 -20.75
CA LEU A 22 19.81 14.12 -19.99
C LEU A 22 21.23 13.57 -19.91
N SER A 23 22.22 14.44 -20.08
CA SER A 23 23.58 14.15 -19.64
C SER A 23 23.65 14.12 -18.11
N SER A 24 24.74 13.55 -17.57
CA SER A 24 24.98 13.51 -16.12
C SER A 24 24.96 14.91 -15.48
N GLU A 25 25.47 15.92 -16.18
CA GLU A 25 25.47 17.32 -15.74
C GLU A 25 24.06 17.92 -15.72
N GLN A 26 23.28 17.69 -16.78
CA GLN A 26 21.89 18.15 -16.87
C GLN A 26 21.00 17.47 -15.82
N PHE A 27 21.30 16.22 -15.48
CA PHE A 27 20.61 15.48 -14.43
C PHE A 27 20.98 16.01 -13.03
N ALA A 28 22.23 16.41 -12.81
CA ALA A 28 22.63 17.07 -11.57
C ALA A 28 21.97 18.46 -11.40
N ASP A 29 21.72 19.17 -12.51
CA ASP A 29 21.15 20.53 -12.51
C ASP A 29 19.61 20.58 -12.43
N LEU A 30 18.90 19.45 -12.28
CA LEU A 30 17.43 19.39 -12.30
C LEU A 30 16.73 20.39 -11.36
N LYS A 31 17.24 20.56 -10.14
CA LYS A 31 16.71 21.53 -9.17
C LYS A 31 16.79 22.96 -9.69
N ASN A 32 17.91 23.36 -10.27
CA ASN A 32 18.08 24.70 -10.81
C ASN A 32 17.21 24.92 -12.05
N ARG A 33 17.06 23.88 -12.90
CA ARG A 33 16.14 23.92 -14.04
C ARG A 33 14.69 24.12 -13.62
N ALA A 34 14.25 23.46 -12.55
CA ALA A 34 12.94 23.70 -11.96
C ALA A 34 12.81 25.13 -11.42
N ASN A 35 13.84 25.64 -10.73
CA ASN A 35 13.86 27.04 -10.24
C ASN A 35 13.80 28.08 -11.38
N ARG A 36 14.34 27.75 -12.57
CA ARG A 36 14.24 28.57 -13.79
C ARG A 36 12.89 28.42 -14.50
N GLY A 37 12.00 27.56 -14.03
CA GLY A 37 10.69 27.30 -14.65
C GLY A 37 10.74 26.41 -15.89
N GLU A 38 11.88 25.74 -16.15
CA GLU A 38 12.01 24.82 -17.30
C GLU A 38 11.34 23.47 -17.03
N LEU A 39 11.25 23.07 -15.77
CA LEU A 39 10.73 21.77 -15.32
C LEU A 39 9.71 21.98 -14.20
N TYR A 40 8.75 21.06 -14.10
CA TYR A 40 7.82 21.00 -12.98
C TYR A 40 8.35 20.02 -11.94
N TYR A 41 8.35 20.42 -10.66
CA TYR A 41 8.84 19.59 -9.56
C TYR A 41 7.67 19.10 -8.70
N LEU A 42 7.64 17.79 -8.42
CA LEU A 42 6.69 17.15 -7.49
C LEU A 42 7.45 16.66 -6.25
N PRO A 43 7.31 17.33 -5.09
CA PRO A 43 8.02 16.97 -3.87
C PRO A 43 7.74 15.55 -3.38
N ASP A 44 6.50 15.06 -3.54
CA ASP A 44 6.04 13.77 -3.00
C ASP A 44 6.84 12.56 -3.53
N ILE A 45 7.47 12.70 -4.69
CA ILE A 45 8.27 11.64 -5.34
C ILE A 45 9.68 12.11 -5.72
N GLU A 46 10.08 13.30 -5.26
CA GLU A 46 11.32 13.98 -5.67
C GLU A 46 11.53 13.98 -7.20
N GLY A 47 10.43 14.19 -7.94
CA GLY A 47 10.34 13.99 -9.38
C GLY A 47 10.31 15.30 -10.17
N PHE A 48 11.02 15.33 -11.30
CA PHE A 48 11.07 16.45 -12.23
C PHE A 48 10.44 16.08 -13.57
N PHE A 49 9.62 16.97 -14.11
CA PHE A 49 8.81 16.73 -15.31
C PHE A 49 9.07 17.80 -16.37
N ASP A 50 9.24 17.38 -17.62
CA ASP A 50 9.26 18.28 -18.78
C ASP A 50 7.86 18.51 -19.39
N ASP A 51 6.92 17.60 -19.17
CA ASP A 51 5.56 17.68 -19.68
C ASP A 51 4.55 18.11 -18.60
N PRO A 52 3.87 19.26 -18.75
CA PRO A 52 2.90 19.75 -17.77
C PRO A 52 1.70 18.81 -17.60
N LYS A 53 1.33 18.05 -18.63
CA LYS A 53 0.20 17.11 -18.56
C LYS A 53 0.53 15.91 -17.67
N HIS A 54 1.69 15.27 -17.89
CA HIS A 54 2.18 14.22 -17.01
C HIS A 54 2.36 14.69 -15.56
N PHE A 55 2.92 15.90 -15.36
CA PHE A 55 3.02 16.49 -14.03
C PHE A 55 1.65 16.62 -13.36
N ALA A 56 0.66 17.18 -14.04
CA ALA A 56 -0.69 17.36 -13.51
C ALA A 56 -1.37 16.03 -13.17
N GLN A 57 -1.19 15.01 -14.02
CA GLN A 57 -1.72 13.66 -13.78
C GLN A 57 -1.12 13.03 -12.53
N LEU A 58 0.20 13.00 -12.40
CA LEU A 58 0.85 12.39 -11.23
C LEU A 58 0.62 13.18 -9.96
N LYS A 59 0.60 14.51 -10.03
CA LYS A 59 0.20 15.36 -8.90
C LYS A 59 -1.21 15.03 -8.41
N ALA A 60 -2.15 14.72 -9.31
CA ALA A 60 -3.50 14.30 -8.93
C ALA A 60 -3.50 12.91 -8.28
N LEU A 61 -2.74 11.95 -8.82
CA LEU A 61 -2.63 10.59 -8.28
C LEU A 61 -1.95 10.54 -6.90
N CYS A 62 -0.94 11.38 -6.69
CA CYS A 62 -0.26 11.55 -5.39
C CYS A 62 -1.10 12.39 -4.40
N GLY A 63 -2.18 13.02 -4.86
CA GLY A 63 -3.06 13.80 -4.02
C GLY A 63 -3.97 12.93 -3.14
N TYR A 64 -4.51 13.55 -2.09
CA TYR A 64 -5.53 12.94 -1.23
C TYR A 64 -6.93 13.10 -1.84
N THR A 65 -7.12 12.59 -3.05
CA THR A 65 -8.43 12.58 -3.73
C THR A 65 -8.90 11.16 -3.95
N HIS A 66 -10.21 10.92 -3.84
CA HIS A 66 -10.78 9.59 -4.01
C HIS A 66 -12.13 9.67 -4.75
N PRO A 67 -12.30 8.99 -5.90
CA PRO A 67 -13.53 9.05 -6.71
C PRO A 67 -14.79 8.74 -5.89
N ALA A 68 -14.79 7.63 -5.15
CA ALA A 68 -15.95 7.26 -4.34
C ALA A 68 -16.29 8.26 -3.22
N ILE A 69 -15.32 9.04 -2.71
CA ILE A 69 -15.62 10.13 -1.76
C ILE A 69 -16.30 11.27 -2.51
N SER A 70 -15.74 11.67 -3.66
CA SER A 70 -16.32 12.72 -4.51
C SER A 70 -17.75 12.42 -4.95
N ASP A 71 -18.00 11.17 -5.37
CA ASP A 71 -19.33 10.74 -5.82
C ASP A 71 -20.33 10.74 -4.66
N ARG A 72 -19.95 10.20 -3.50
CA ARG A 72 -20.82 10.20 -2.31
C ARG A 72 -21.09 11.61 -1.77
N CYS A 73 -20.12 12.51 -1.81
CA CYS A 73 -20.34 13.91 -1.47
C CYS A 73 -21.37 14.55 -2.40
N ARG A 74 -21.28 14.29 -3.71
CA ARG A 74 -22.24 14.79 -4.70
C ARG A 74 -23.65 14.23 -4.45
N GLU A 75 -23.76 12.93 -4.19
CA GLU A 75 -25.05 12.27 -3.88
C GLU A 75 -25.70 12.83 -2.62
N GLN A 76 -24.91 13.18 -1.61
CA GLN A 76 -25.39 13.67 -0.31
C GLN A 76 -25.47 15.21 -0.21
N GLY A 77 -25.10 15.94 -1.28
CA GLY A 77 -25.05 17.40 -1.28
C GLY A 77 -24.04 17.97 -0.28
N LEU A 78 -22.95 17.25 -0.02
CA LEU A 78 -21.87 17.68 0.88
C LEU A 78 -20.81 18.48 0.11
N ASP A 79 -20.26 19.51 0.77
CA ASP A 79 -19.08 20.20 0.27
C ASP A 79 -17.89 19.24 0.20
N MET A 80 -17.14 19.30 -0.90
CA MET A 80 -15.97 18.46 -1.09
C MET A 80 -14.74 19.10 -0.42
N PRO A 81 -14.22 18.53 0.70
CA PRO A 81 -13.04 19.08 1.35
C PRO A 81 -11.77 18.84 0.53
N LEU A 82 -10.80 19.73 0.68
CA LEU A 82 -9.42 19.49 0.27
C LEU A 82 -8.68 18.82 1.42
N PHE A 83 -8.22 17.59 1.20
CA PHE A 83 -7.44 16.86 2.19
C PHE A 83 -5.95 17.15 2.03
N THR A 84 -5.28 17.43 3.15
CA THR A 84 -3.82 17.61 3.22
C THR A 84 -3.11 16.38 3.81
N SER A 85 -3.87 15.38 4.28
CA SER A 85 -3.32 14.17 4.88
C SER A 85 -4.30 12.99 4.79
N LEU A 86 -3.75 11.77 4.78
CA LEU A 86 -4.52 10.53 4.79
C LEU A 86 -5.40 10.38 6.06
N PRO A 87 -4.93 10.67 7.29
CA PRO A 87 -5.80 10.62 8.48
C PRO A 87 -7.01 11.54 8.39
N GLY A 88 -6.84 12.74 7.81
CA GLY A 88 -7.95 13.67 7.57
C GLY A 88 -8.99 13.08 6.61
N MET A 89 -8.54 12.46 5.53
CA MET A 89 -9.41 11.78 4.56
C MET A 89 -10.14 10.57 5.18
N LYS A 90 -9.43 9.73 5.94
CA LYS A 90 -10.02 8.57 6.67
C LYS A 90 -11.13 9.03 7.61
N LYS A 91 -10.86 10.06 8.43
CA LYS A 91 -11.82 10.61 9.38
C LYS A 91 -13.06 11.16 8.67
N PHE A 92 -12.90 11.85 7.55
CA PHE A 92 -14.02 12.36 6.78
C PHE A 92 -14.87 11.23 6.19
N ALA A 93 -14.23 10.25 5.54
CA ALA A 93 -14.92 9.09 4.98
C ALA A 93 -15.75 8.37 6.05
N GLU A 94 -15.19 8.15 7.24
CA GLU A 94 -15.90 7.46 8.33
C GLU A 94 -17.04 8.30 8.90
N SER A 95 -16.77 9.57 9.21
CA SER A 95 -17.72 10.41 9.95
C SER A 95 -18.90 10.86 9.07
N LYS A 96 -18.61 11.30 7.84
CA LYS A 96 -19.60 11.88 6.91
C LYS A 96 -20.21 10.85 5.99
N LEU A 97 -19.40 9.95 5.42
CA LEU A 97 -19.86 9.01 4.39
C LEU A 97 -20.18 7.61 4.92
N LYS A 98 -19.83 7.30 6.18
CA LYS A 98 -19.93 5.95 6.77
C LYS A 98 -19.13 4.90 5.99
N LEU A 99 -18.04 5.35 5.36
CA LEU A 99 -17.11 4.51 4.61
C LEU A 99 -15.74 4.50 5.28
N GLN A 100 -15.01 3.41 5.16
CA GLN A 100 -13.71 3.22 5.78
C GLN A 100 -12.75 2.56 4.80
N PHE A 101 -11.47 2.94 4.88
CA PHE A 101 -10.40 2.23 4.21
C PHE A 101 -10.03 1.00 5.03
N CYS A 102 -9.60 -0.08 4.36
CA CYS A 102 -8.89 -1.16 5.03
C CYS A 102 -7.46 -0.72 5.37
N ASP A 103 -7.11 -0.63 6.66
CA ASP A 103 -5.78 -0.21 7.08
C ASP A 103 -4.67 -1.16 6.60
N ILE A 104 -4.98 -2.46 6.47
CA ILE A 104 -4.04 -3.47 5.98
C ILE A 104 -3.78 -3.26 4.48
N CYS A 105 -4.82 -3.00 3.67
CA CYS A 105 -4.65 -2.67 2.25
C CYS A 105 -3.94 -1.34 2.04
N VAL A 106 -4.23 -0.32 2.85
CA VAL A 106 -3.55 0.98 2.74
C VAL A 106 -2.06 0.85 3.04
N ALA A 107 -1.68 -0.04 3.96
CA ALA A 107 -0.28 -0.29 4.28
C ALA A 107 0.43 -1.23 3.27
N GLY A 108 -0.26 -2.25 2.77
CA GLY A 108 0.36 -3.32 1.97
C GLY A 108 0.11 -3.25 0.46
N ARG A 109 -1.00 -2.67 0.01
CA ARG A 109 -1.36 -2.62 -1.42
C ARG A 109 -0.72 -1.39 -2.06
N LYS A 110 0.24 -1.63 -2.97
CA LYS A 110 1.01 -0.60 -3.68
C LYS A 110 0.22 0.02 -4.84
N VAL A 111 -0.84 0.72 -4.50
CA VAL A 111 -1.69 1.49 -5.43
C VAL A 111 -1.87 2.91 -4.90
N PHE A 112 -2.29 3.83 -5.76
CA PHE A 112 -2.60 5.19 -5.32
C PHE A 112 -3.82 5.20 -4.39
N LEU A 113 -3.91 6.23 -3.55
CA LEU A 113 -5.05 6.36 -2.63
C LEU A 113 -6.39 6.43 -3.37
N CYS A 114 -6.43 7.01 -4.56
CA CYS A 114 -7.64 7.04 -5.41
C CYS A 114 -8.05 5.67 -5.97
N GLU A 115 -7.15 4.68 -5.94
CA GLU A 115 -7.38 3.30 -6.39
C GLU A 115 -7.60 2.32 -5.23
N GLN A 116 -7.49 2.80 -4.00
CA GLN A 116 -7.89 2.05 -2.82
C GLN A 116 -9.41 1.87 -2.81
N LEU A 117 -9.87 0.86 -2.08
CA LEU A 117 -11.30 0.59 -1.94
C LEU A 117 -11.81 1.14 -0.61
N LEU A 118 -13.05 1.63 -0.65
CA LEU A 118 -13.79 2.10 0.49
C LEU A 118 -14.92 1.13 0.80
N TYR A 119 -15.09 0.82 2.07
CA TYR A 119 -16.00 -0.19 2.55
C TYR A 119 -16.98 0.42 3.54
N SER A 120 -18.22 -0.06 3.55
CA SER A 120 -19.05 0.11 4.75
C SER A 120 -18.47 -0.75 5.90
N ARG A 121 -18.88 -0.50 7.14
CA ARG A 121 -18.45 -1.33 8.29
C ARG A 121 -18.68 -2.84 8.08
N PRO A 122 -19.87 -3.33 7.68
CA PRO A 122 -20.07 -4.75 7.44
C PRO A 122 -19.24 -5.28 6.27
N ASP A 123 -19.09 -4.49 5.20
CA ASP A 123 -18.28 -4.90 4.04
C ASP A 123 -16.80 -5.00 4.43
N LEU A 124 -16.30 -4.13 5.30
CA LEU A 124 -14.92 -4.19 5.79
C LEU A 124 -14.66 -5.43 6.65
N ASP A 125 -15.62 -5.82 7.50
CA ASP A 125 -15.51 -7.06 8.27
C ASP A 125 -15.49 -8.29 7.35
N LYS A 126 -16.34 -8.28 6.32
CA LYS A 126 -16.38 -9.34 5.30
C LYS A 126 -15.08 -9.38 4.49
N HIS A 127 -14.62 -8.23 3.98
CA HIS A 127 -13.35 -8.06 3.28
C HIS A 127 -12.20 -8.69 4.08
N ASN A 128 -12.12 -8.36 5.36
CA ASN A 128 -11.09 -8.88 6.26
C ASN A 128 -11.16 -10.41 6.44
N LYS A 129 -12.37 -11.00 6.45
CA LYS A 129 -12.60 -12.43 6.77
C LYS A 129 -12.57 -13.35 5.56
N SER A 130 -13.22 -12.96 4.48
CA SER A 130 -13.51 -13.81 3.32
C SER A 130 -13.16 -13.16 1.99
N GLY A 131 -12.69 -11.90 2.01
CA GLY A 131 -12.44 -11.12 0.80
C GLY A 131 -13.68 -10.42 0.27
N ASP A 132 -13.55 -9.87 -0.93
CA ASP A 132 -14.56 -9.05 -1.59
C ASP A 132 -15.39 -9.88 -2.57
N ASP A 133 -16.67 -9.55 -2.71
CA ASP A 133 -17.55 -10.20 -3.71
C ASP A 133 -17.45 -9.56 -5.10
N THR A 134 -17.10 -8.27 -5.15
CA THR A 134 -17.09 -7.49 -6.38
C THR A 134 -15.83 -6.62 -6.47
N GLY A 135 -15.54 -6.18 -7.69
CA GLY A 135 -14.40 -5.30 -7.97
C GLY A 135 -13.07 -6.04 -8.12
N PRO A 136 -11.95 -5.29 -8.19
CA PRO A 136 -10.67 -5.81 -8.65
C PRO A 136 -10.08 -6.89 -7.72
N LEU A 137 -10.38 -6.83 -6.42
CA LEU A 137 -9.91 -7.84 -5.47
C LEU A 137 -10.69 -9.15 -5.58
N ALA A 138 -11.98 -9.09 -5.90
CA ALA A 138 -12.79 -10.29 -6.14
C ALA A 138 -12.34 -11.02 -7.41
N GLU A 139 -12.05 -10.26 -8.48
CA GLU A 139 -11.48 -10.78 -9.74
C GLU A 139 -10.11 -11.45 -9.53
N ALA A 140 -9.31 -10.90 -8.61
CA ALA A 140 -8.03 -11.49 -8.17
C ALA A 140 -8.20 -12.68 -7.21
N ASN A 141 -9.43 -13.13 -6.97
CA ASN A 141 -9.77 -14.24 -6.07
C ASN A 141 -9.24 -14.03 -4.63
N PHE A 142 -9.21 -12.78 -4.15
CA PHE A 142 -8.80 -12.41 -2.81
C PHE A 142 -9.70 -13.09 -1.76
N LYS A 143 -9.10 -13.77 -0.78
CA LYS A 143 -9.82 -14.55 0.26
C LYS A 143 -9.85 -13.87 1.62
N GLY A 144 -9.48 -12.59 1.69
CA GLY A 144 -9.38 -11.85 2.93
C GLY A 144 -8.01 -11.92 3.57
N HIS A 145 -7.83 -11.16 4.65
CA HIS A 145 -6.56 -11.01 5.33
C HIS A 145 -6.30 -12.17 6.30
N PRO A 146 -5.21 -12.94 6.12
CA PRO A 146 -4.92 -14.10 6.97
C PRO A 146 -4.75 -13.72 8.43
N LEU A 147 -5.32 -14.55 9.32
CA LEU A 147 -5.38 -14.31 10.75
C LEU A 147 -4.32 -15.16 11.48
N CYS A 148 -3.52 -14.53 12.33
CA CYS A 148 -2.69 -15.28 13.27
C CYS A 148 -3.56 -16.00 14.30
N LYS A 149 -3.42 -17.33 14.39
CA LYS A 149 -4.21 -18.16 15.30
C LYS A 149 -3.98 -17.84 16.79
N PHE A 150 -2.81 -17.29 17.13
CA PHE A 150 -2.40 -16.94 18.49
C PHE A 150 -2.73 -15.48 18.85
N CYS A 151 -2.20 -14.53 18.07
CA CYS A 151 -2.32 -13.10 18.32
C CYS A 151 -3.69 -12.52 17.91
N LYS A 152 -4.46 -13.25 17.10
CA LYS A 152 -5.72 -12.77 16.48
C LYS A 152 -5.55 -11.48 15.67
N GLN A 153 -4.32 -11.20 15.23
CA GLN A 153 -4.00 -10.10 14.31
C GLN A 153 -4.09 -10.57 12.86
N ARG A 154 -4.56 -9.69 11.97
CA ARG A 154 -4.62 -9.94 10.53
C ARG A 154 -3.40 -9.36 9.82
N PHE A 155 -2.98 -10.04 8.75
CA PHE A 155 -1.81 -9.68 7.94
C PHE A 155 -2.22 -9.44 6.49
N TYR A 156 -1.37 -8.76 5.72
CA TYR A 156 -1.68 -8.41 4.33
C TYR A 156 -1.84 -9.68 3.47
N ASP A 157 -0.87 -10.58 3.52
CA ASP A 157 -0.85 -11.84 2.80
C ASP A 157 -0.26 -12.99 3.64
N SER A 158 -0.22 -14.19 3.07
CA SER A 158 0.32 -15.38 3.72
C SER A 158 1.82 -15.28 4.02
N ASN A 159 2.57 -14.50 3.24
CA ASN A 159 4.01 -14.33 3.42
C ASN A 159 4.30 -13.44 4.63
N ASP A 160 3.53 -12.38 4.83
CA ASP A 160 3.63 -11.52 6.01
C ASP A 160 3.16 -12.25 7.26
N LEU A 161 2.10 -13.07 7.17
CA LEU A 161 1.72 -13.97 8.26
C LEU A 161 2.84 -14.96 8.59
N TYR A 162 3.47 -15.55 7.58
CA TYR A 162 4.57 -16.51 7.76
C TYR A 162 5.76 -15.86 8.48
N LYS A 163 6.19 -14.67 8.05
CA LYS A 163 7.25 -13.90 8.72
C LYS A 163 6.90 -13.56 10.17
N HIS A 164 5.64 -13.21 10.43
CA HIS A 164 5.17 -12.99 11.78
C HIS A 164 5.26 -14.27 12.62
N MET A 165 4.79 -15.41 12.09
CA MET A 165 4.85 -16.69 12.79
C MET A 165 6.28 -17.10 13.13
N GLU A 166 7.22 -16.91 12.20
CA GLU A 166 8.62 -17.29 12.41
C GLU A 166 9.37 -16.38 13.38
N SER A 167 8.92 -15.13 13.58
CA SER A 167 9.56 -14.16 14.49
C SER A 167 8.88 -14.01 15.85
N ALA A 168 7.58 -14.26 15.93
CA ALA A 168 6.77 -14.01 17.13
C ALA A 168 6.28 -15.28 17.84
N HIS A 169 6.43 -16.45 17.21
CA HIS A 169 5.99 -17.72 17.76
C HIS A 169 7.11 -18.76 17.73
N GLU A 170 7.07 -19.64 18.72
CA GLU A 170 8.08 -20.67 18.89
C GLU A 170 7.79 -21.85 17.97
N HIS A 171 8.83 -22.56 17.54
CA HIS A 171 8.69 -23.76 16.73
C HIS A 171 9.69 -24.83 17.18
N CYS A 172 9.27 -26.09 17.13
CA CYS A 172 10.16 -27.20 17.43
C CYS A 172 11.12 -27.44 16.27
N PHE A 173 12.42 -27.24 16.50
CA PHE A 173 13.45 -27.46 15.49
C PHE A 173 13.62 -28.95 15.11
N LEU A 174 13.26 -29.88 16.01
CA LEU A 174 13.27 -31.31 15.72
C LEU A 174 12.13 -31.68 14.76
N CYS A 175 10.88 -31.30 15.07
CA CYS A 175 9.74 -31.55 14.19
C CYS A 175 9.89 -30.86 12.83
N ARG A 176 10.45 -29.64 12.81
CA ARG A 176 10.74 -28.94 11.55
C ARG A 176 11.74 -29.68 10.68
N ARG A 177 12.72 -30.36 11.29
CA ARG A 177 13.71 -31.17 10.56
C ARG A 177 13.12 -32.48 10.06
N ASP A 178 12.28 -33.12 10.86
CA ASP A 178 11.65 -34.39 10.52
C ASP A 178 10.56 -34.24 9.44
N HIS A 179 9.81 -33.12 9.49
CA HIS A 179 8.74 -32.79 8.55
C HIS A 179 8.91 -31.38 7.99
N PRO A 180 9.84 -31.16 7.04
CA PRO A 180 10.14 -29.83 6.50
C PRO A 180 8.97 -29.14 5.77
N GLY A 181 7.90 -29.88 5.45
CA GLY A 181 6.67 -29.35 4.87
C GLY A 181 5.59 -28.94 5.89
N GLN A 182 5.77 -29.23 7.19
CA GLN A 182 4.80 -28.92 8.23
C GLN A 182 5.34 -27.82 9.15
N TYR A 183 4.65 -26.68 9.16
CA TYR A 183 4.99 -25.55 10.02
C TYR A 183 4.13 -25.60 11.30
N VAL A 184 4.64 -26.26 12.32
CA VAL A 184 4.01 -26.31 13.65
C VAL A 184 4.61 -25.21 14.52
N TYR A 185 3.76 -24.25 14.86
CA TYR A 185 4.07 -23.15 15.77
C TYR A 185 3.38 -23.35 17.11
N TYR A 186 3.98 -22.81 18.16
CA TYR A 186 3.51 -22.76 19.54
C TYR A 186 3.47 -21.31 20.00
N ARG A 187 2.56 -20.98 20.92
CA ARG A 187 2.34 -19.58 21.30
C ARG A 187 3.56 -18.98 21.99
N HIS A 188 4.13 -19.71 22.94
CA HIS A 188 5.24 -19.30 23.81
C HIS A 188 6.12 -20.51 24.20
N TYR A 189 7.32 -20.24 24.74
CA TYR A 189 8.29 -21.27 25.12
C TYR A 189 7.72 -22.35 26.05
N LYS A 190 6.82 -21.99 26.98
CA LYS A 190 6.19 -22.96 27.89
C LYS A 190 5.41 -24.06 27.15
N GLU A 191 4.65 -23.69 26.13
CA GLU A 191 3.91 -24.69 25.31
C GLU A 191 4.88 -25.57 24.51
N LEU A 192 6.01 -25.01 24.08
CA LEU A 192 7.06 -25.77 23.40
C LEU A 192 7.78 -26.75 24.36
N GLU A 193 8.04 -26.33 25.60
CA GLU A 193 8.63 -27.17 26.64
C GLU A 193 7.70 -28.34 27.00
N GLU A 194 6.40 -28.06 27.15
CA GLU A 194 5.38 -29.10 27.35
C GLU A 194 5.36 -30.10 26.19
N HIS A 195 5.54 -29.64 24.94
CA HIS A 195 5.70 -30.53 23.79
C HIS A 195 6.95 -31.42 23.90
N PHE A 196 8.12 -30.86 24.28
CA PHE A 196 9.34 -31.65 24.48
C PHE A 196 9.28 -32.66 25.63
N GLN A 197 8.40 -32.45 26.62
CA GLN A 197 8.25 -33.35 27.76
C GLN A 197 7.27 -34.50 27.50
N ASN A 198 6.30 -34.30 26.60
CA ASN A 198 5.17 -35.22 26.42
C ASN A 198 5.16 -35.97 25.07
N ASP A 199 5.92 -35.50 24.07
CA ASP A 199 6.05 -36.12 22.73
C ASP A 199 7.49 -36.58 22.44
#